data_AF-A0A950CPB4-F1
#
_entry.id   AF-A0A950CPB4-F1
#
_cell.length_a   1.000
_cell.length_b   1.000
_cell.length_c   1.000
_cell.angle_alpha   90.00
_cell.angle_beta   90.00
_cell.angle_gamma   90.00
#
_symmetry.space_group_name_H-M   'P 1'
#
loop_
_entity.id
_entity.type
_entity.pdbx_description
1 polymer ?
#
loop_
_entity_poly.entity_id
_entity_poly.type
_entity_poly.pdbx_seq_one_letter_code
_entity_poly.pdbx_strand_id
1 'polypeptide(L)' 'MSVAKLSVSIPEELAGFIENYRKKRRLTRSQVFEEAVKLLRSRELEAAYREANGEADKEWENAAADGLTDEAW' A
#
# COMPACT_ATOMS: atom_id res chain seq x y z
N MET A 1 7.97 -19.35 -7.56
CA MET A 1 8.32 -17.94 -7.30
C MET A 1 9.83 -17.80 -7.27
N SER A 2 10.39 -16.82 -7.97
CA SER A 2 11.81 -16.48 -7.88
C SER A 2 12.04 -15.59 -6.64
N VAL A 3 13.15 -15.83 -5.92
CA VAL A 3 13.53 -15.04 -4.75
C VAL A 3 14.78 -14.24 -5.09
N ALA A 4 14.69 -12.91 -4.99
CA ALA A 4 15.84 -12.03 -5.12
C ALA A 4 16.55 -11.88 -3.76
N LYS A 5 17.88 -11.98 -3.75
CA LYS A 5 18.70 -11.70 -2.56
C LYS A 5 19.33 -10.32 -2.70
N LEU A 6 19.23 -9.52 -1.65
CA LEU A 6 19.77 -8.15 -1.59
C LEU A 6 20.71 -8.05 -0.39
N SER A 7 21.85 -7.40 -0.59
CA SER A 7 22.76 -6.99 0.48
C SER A 7 22.75 -5.47 0.53
N VAL A 8 22.43 -4.91 1.71
CA VAL A 8 22.30 -3.46 1.90
C VAL A 8 23.01 -3.05 3.17
N SER A 9 23.63 -1.87 3.14
CA SER A 9 24.13 -1.20 4.34
C SER A 9 23.09 -0.20 4.80
N ILE A 10 22.79 -0.20 6.10
CA ILE A 10 21.82 0.71 6.71
C ILE A 10 22.42 1.32 7.99
N PRO A 11 21.99 2.51 8.42
CA PRO A 11 22.37 3.07 9.71
C PRO A 11 22.09 2.09 10.87
N GLU A 12 22.98 2.09 11.86
CA GLU A 12 22.90 1.19 13.02
C GLU A 12 21.58 1.35 13.79
N GLU A 13 21.08 2.58 13.91
CA GLU A 13 19.78 2.88 14.53
C GLU A 13 18.62 2.13 13.85
N LEU A 14 18.59 2.15 12.50
CA LEU A 14 17.56 1.46 11.73
C LEU A 14 17.71 -0.06 11.83
N ALA A 15 18.95 -0.56 11.85
CA ALA A 15 19.20 -1.98 12.12
C ALA A 15 18.66 -2.39 13.50
N GLY A 16 18.92 -1.58 14.53
CA GLY A 16 18.38 -1.77 15.88
C GLY A 16 16.85 -1.78 15.92
N PHE A 17 16.22 -0.87 15.20
CA PHE A 17 14.77 -0.86 15.04
C PHE A 17 14.24 -2.16 14.41
N ILE A 18 14.83 -2.61 13.31
CA ILE A 18 14.43 -3.86 12.63
C ILE A 18 14.57 -5.06 13.57
N GLU A 19 15.65 -5.14 14.34
CA GLU A 19 15.86 -6.21 15.31
C GLU A 19 14.80 -6.23 16.41
N ASN A 20 14.40 -5.07 16.92
CA ASN A 20 13.37 -4.98 17.95
C ASN A 20 11.98 -5.29 17.38
N TYR A 21 11.66 -4.73 16.21
CA TYR A 21 10.38 -4.96 15.54
C TYR A 21 10.18 -6.43 15.19
N ARG A 22 11.20 -7.08 14.59
CA ARG A 22 11.12 -8.50 14.23
C ARG A 22 10.91 -9.39 15.45
N LYS A 23 11.59 -9.10 16.58
CA LYS A 23 11.44 -9.88 17.83
C LYS A 23 10.03 -9.72 18.40
N LYS A 24 9.52 -8.49 18.48
CA LYS A 24 8.18 -8.18 19.01
C LYS A 24 7.08 -8.86 18.19
N ARG A 25 7.23 -8.92 16.87
CA ARG A 25 6.24 -9.49 15.94
C ARG A 25 6.50 -10.95 15.55
N ARG A 26 7.59 -11.56 16.04
CA ARG A 26 8.06 -12.91 15.67
C ARG A 26 8.24 -13.09 14.15
N LEU A 27 8.91 -12.12 13.52
CA LEU A 27 9.17 -12.09 12.09
C LEU A 27 10.67 -12.33 11.78
N THR A 28 10.94 -12.71 10.53
CA THR A 28 12.28 -12.67 9.95
C THR A 28 12.64 -11.26 9.48
N ARG A 29 13.93 -10.96 9.30
CA ARG A 29 14.36 -9.66 8.74
C ARG A 29 13.74 -9.40 7.37
N SER A 30 13.72 -10.42 6.50
CA SER A 30 13.13 -10.32 5.17
C SER A 30 11.65 -9.97 5.21
N GLN A 31 10.88 -10.54 6.16
CA GLN A 31 9.47 -10.18 6.34
C GLN A 31 9.29 -8.73 6.80
N VAL A 32 10.16 -8.22 7.68
CA VAL A 32 10.12 -6.81 8.07
C VAL A 32 10.38 -5.89 6.87
N PHE A 33 11.38 -6.22 6.04
CA PHE A 33 11.63 -5.48 4.81
C PHE A 33 10.48 -5.60 3.80
N GLU A 34 9.87 -6.78 3.67
CA GLU A 34 8.71 -6.98 2.81
C GLU A 34 7.52 -6.11 3.25
N GLU A 35 7.21 -6.07 4.54
CA GLU A 35 6.18 -5.18 5.09
C GLU A 35 6.51 -3.71 4.82
N ALA A 36 7.76 -3.29 5.07
CA ALA A 36 8.18 -1.91 4.83
C ALA A 36 8.03 -1.51 3.36
N VAL A 37 8.43 -2.38 2.42
CA VAL A 37 8.30 -2.12 0.97
C VAL A 37 6.83 -2.08 0.54
N LYS A 38 5.98 -2.97 1.08
CA LYS A 38 4.52 -2.90 0.84
C LYS A 38 3.93 -1.58 1.31
N LEU A 39 4.33 -1.10 2.49
CA LEU A 39 3.88 0.19 3.03
C LEU A 39 4.33 1.36 2.15
N LEU A 40 5.55 1.33 1.61
CA LEU A 40 6.01 2.35 0.66
C LEU A 40 5.15 2.37 -0.61
N ARG A 41 4.87 1.20 -1.20
CA ARG A 41 3.99 1.09 -2.37
C ARG A 41 2.57 1.57 -2.09
N SER A 42 2.03 1.27 -0.92
CA SER A 42 0.70 1.76 -0.51
C SER A 42 0.67 3.29 -0.41
N ARG A 43 1.72 3.92 0.11
CA ARG A 43 1.81 5.39 0.18
C ARG A 43 1.88 6.05 -1.19
N GLU A 44 2.64 5.46 -2.11
CA GLU A 44 2.67 5.94 -3.51
C GLU A 44 1.30 5.80 -4.16
N LEU A 45 0.61 4.68 -3.91
CA LEU A 45 -0.74 4.46 -4.41
C LEU A 45 -1.74 5.47 -3.84
N GLU A 46 -1.70 5.74 -2.54
CA GLU A 46 -2.54 6.77 -1.90
C GLU A 46 -2.30 8.16 -2.50
N ALA A 47 -1.05 8.51 -2.81
CA ALA A 47 -0.72 9.77 -3.47
C ALA A 47 -1.30 9.84 -4.88
N ALA A 48 -1.14 8.79 -5.68
CA ALA A 48 -1.69 8.71 -7.03
C ALA A 48 -3.23 8.80 -7.04
N TYR A 49 -3.90 8.11 -6.12
CA TYR A 49 -5.36 8.23 -5.98
C TYR A 49 -5.79 9.64 -5.60
N ARG A 50 -5.06 10.31 -4.70
CA ARG A 50 -5.38 11.69 -4.31
C ARG A 50 -5.25 12.65 -5.48
N GLU A 51 -4.21 12.48 -6.30
CA GLU A 51 -4.00 13.27 -7.51
C GLU A 51 -5.12 13.03 -8.53
N ALA A 52 -5.39 11.77 -8.87
CA ALA A 52 -6.43 11.40 -9.83
C ALA A 52 -7.83 11.88 -9.39
N ASN A 53 -8.13 11.82 -8.09
CA ASN A 53 -9.42 12.27 -7.56
C ASN A 53 -9.57 13.80 -7.54
N GLY A 54 -8.48 14.57 -7.71
CA GLY A 54 -8.52 16.02 -7.87
C GLY A 54 -9.16 16.47 -9.19
N GLU A 55 -9.17 15.58 -10.20
CA GLU A 55 -9.69 15.84 -11.55
C GLU A 55 -11.01 15.09 -11.82
N ALA A 56 -11.67 14.58 -10.77
CA ALA A 56 -12.92 13.83 -10.93
C ALA A 56 -14.02 14.71 -11.55
N ASP A 57 -14.51 14.27 -12.71
CA ASP A 57 -15.55 14.97 -13.46
C ASP A 57 -16.94 14.75 -12.84
N LYS A 58 -17.56 15.86 -12.42
CA LYS A 58 -18.88 15.87 -11.77
C LYS A 58 -20.01 15.46 -12.71
N GLU A 59 -19.80 15.47 -14.02
CA GLU A 59 -20.82 15.01 -14.98
C GLU A 59 -21.17 13.53 -14.78
N TRP A 60 -20.24 12.73 -14.24
CA TRP A 60 -20.47 11.32 -13.90
C TRP A 60 -21.49 11.11 -12.78
N GLU A 61 -21.76 12.11 -11.93
CA GLU A 61 -22.78 12.00 -10.88
C GLU A 61 -24.18 11.77 -11.47
N ASN A 62 -24.44 12.23 -12.70
CA ASN A 62 -25.72 12.05 -13.36
C ASN A 62 -26.02 10.57 -13.68
N ALA A 63 -24.98 9.78 -13.94
CA ALA A 63 -25.09 8.35 -14.23
C ALA A 63 -25.10 7.49 -12.95
N ALA A 64 -24.92 8.07 -11.76
CA ALA A 64 -24.78 7.32 -10.52
C ALA A 64 -26.05 6.54 -10.12
N ALA A 65 -27.23 6.95 -10.62
CA ALA A 65 -28.51 6.32 -10.34
C ALA A 65 -29.03 5.41 -11.47
N ASP A 66 -28.29 5.29 -12.57
CA ASP A 66 -28.70 4.48 -13.72
C ASP A 66 -28.87 3.01 -13.32
N GLY A 67 -30.00 2.40 -13.65
CA GLY A 67 -30.32 1.00 -13.35
C GLY A 67 -30.78 0.69 -11.91
N LEU A 68 -30.86 1.69 -11.02
CA LEU A 68 -31.37 1.50 -9.66
C LEU A 68 -32.91 1.49 -9.57
N THR A 69 -33.61 1.96 -10.60
CA THR A 69 -35.08 1.99 -10.67
C THR A 69 -35.68 0.84 -11.47
N ASP A 70 -34.89 -0.14 -11.89
CA ASP A 70 -35.44 -1.38 -12.45
C ASP A 70 -36.12 -2.16 -11.33
N GLU A 71 -37.40 -1.82 -11.12
CA GLU A 71 -38.40 -2.65 -10.49
C GLU A 71 -38.51 -3.96 -11.29
N ALA A 72 -37.56 -4.87 -11.07
CA ALA A 72 -37.70 -6.28 -11.41
C ALA A 72 -38.72 -6.90 -10.43
N TRP A 73 -40.00 -6.58 -10.63
CA TRP A 73 -41.13 -7.29 -10.04
C TRP A 73 -41.79 -8.18 -11.11
#